data_AF-A0A1Z8LWV2-F1
#
_entry.id   AF-A0A1Z8LWV2-F1
#
_cell.length_a   1.000
_cell.length_b   1.000
_cell.length_c   1.000
_cell.angle_alpha   90.00
_cell.angle_beta   90.00
_cell.angle_gamma   90.00
#
_symmetry.space_group_name_H-M   'P 1'
#
loop_
_entity.id
_entity.type
_entity.pdbx_description
1 polymer ?
#
loop_
_entity_poly.entity_id
_entity_poly.type
_entity_poly.pdbx_seq_one_letter_code
_entity_poly.pdbx_strand_id
1 'polypeptide(L)'
;MADTVLNTTVFDGAKRLITHYNVVSDSSGGTTKIVDVSGLSTNPATGAACSKVRLVKVSCNVSVTAPVDALRMQWDADTDVVFQTLNGEMEYDYSSFGGLKNTDATGVTGDVNIVLPACTDGDSGTVVCEWLKIY
;
A
#
# COMPACT_ATOMS: atom_id res chain seq x y z
N MET A 1 -20.16 8.25 9.93
CA MET A 1 -19.79 6.93 10.49
C MET A 1 -18.27 6.95 10.54
N ALA A 2 -17.55 5.84 10.53
CA ALA A 2 -16.15 5.87 10.12
C ALA A 2 -16.04 5.02 8.86
N ASP A 3 -15.07 5.32 8.00
CA ASP A 3 -14.79 4.54 6.81
C ASP A 3 -14.71 3.04 7.16
N THR A 4 -15.38 2.21 6.35
CA THR A 4 -15.28 0.76 6.50
C THR A 4 -14.02 0.30 5.81
N VAL A 5 -13.00 -0.04 6.59
CA VAL A 5 -11.68 -0.45 6.09
C VAL A 5 -11.43 -1.92 6.37
N LEU A 6 -11.04 -2.66 5.33
CA LEU A 6 -10.42 -3.97 5.42
C LEU A 6 -8.95 -3.84 5.01
N ASN A 7 -8.05 -4.22 5.90
CA ASN A 7 -6.64 -4.34 5.59
C ASN A 7 -6.16 -5.72 6.04
N THR A 8 -5.78 -6.57 5.11
CA THR A 8 -5.45 -7.97 5.38
C THR A 8 -4.17 -8.36 4.67
N THR A 9 -3.24 -8.94 5.43
CA THR A 9 -2.12 -9.69 4.88
C THR A 9 -2.62 -11.05 4.41
N VAL A 10 -2.73 -11.22 3.09
CA VAL A 10 -3.20 -12.46 2.46
C VAL A 10 -2.12 -13.54 2.49
N PHE A 11 -0.86 -13.13 2.34
CA PHE A 11 0.29 -14.03 2.38
C PHE A 11 1.51 -13.29 2.90
N ASP A 12 2.22 -13.87 3.85
CA ASP A 12 3.51 -13.37 4.32
C ASP A 12 4.54 -14.50 4.30
N GLY A 13 5.43 -14.47 3.33
CA GLY A 13 6.46 -15.49 3.13
C GLY A 13 7.88 -14.95 3.31
N ALA A 14 8.85 -15.80 2.96
CA ALA A 14 10.26 -15.47 3.09
C ALA A 14 10.74 -14.34 2.16
N LYS A 15 10.12 -14.11 1.01
CA LYS A 15 10.48 -13.01 0.09
C LYS A 15 9.29 -12.25 -0.46
N ARG A 16 8.11 -12.88 -0.49
CA ARG A 16 6.90 -12.28 -1.04
C ARG A 16 5.92 -11.98 0.08
N LEU A 17 5.26 -10.84 -0.04
CA LEU A 17 4.14 -10.42 0.80
C LEU A 17 2.99 -10.04 -0.13
N ILE A 18 1.77 -10.45 0.20
CA ILE A 18 0.56 -10.07 -0.52
C ILE A 18 -0.39 -9.42 0.46
N THR A 19 -0.85 -8.22 0.13
CA THR A 19 -1.81 -7.46 0.94
C THR A 19 -3.07 -7.20 0.13
N HIS A 20 -4.21 -7.25 0.80
CA HIS A 20 -5.51 -6.85 0.28
C HIS A 20 -6.03 -5.71 1.13
N TYR A 21 -6.31 -4.58 0.48
CA TYR A 21 -6.93 -3.42 1.06
C TYR A 21 -8.29 -3.17 0.39
N ASN A 22 -9.31 -2.89 1.20
CA ASN A 22 -10.59 -2.39 0.73
C ASN A 22 -11.05 -1.25 1.65
N VAL A 23 -11.62 -0.21 1.05
CA VAL A 23 -12.24 0.90 1.76
C VAL A 23 -13.56 1.25 1.10
N VAL A 24 -14.54 1.57 1.94
CA VAL A 24 -15.77 2.27 1.57
C VAL A 24 -15.87 3.48 2.48
N SER A 25 -15.82 4.67 1.89
CA SER A 25 -15.75 5.91 2.64
C SER A 25 -17.12 6.42 3.05
N ASP A 26 -17.15 7.05 4.23
CA ASP A 26 -18.29 7.79 4.75
C ASP A 26 -18.14 9.31 4.59
N SER A 27 -17.25 9.77 3.69
CA SER A 27 -16.81 11.17 3.46
C SER A 27 -15.76 11.73 4.44
N SER A 28 -15.22 10.90 5.33
CA SER A 28 -14.24 11.35 6.34
C SER A 28 -12.78 11.32 5.85
N GLY A 29 -12.52 10.56 4.77
CA GLY A 29 -11.18 10.37 4.21
C GLY A 29 -10.24 9.69 5.21
N GLY A 30 -9.01 9.42 4.79
CA GLY A 30 -8.06 8.87 5.75
C GLY A 30 -6.80 8.29 5.17
N THR A 31 -5.92 7.89 6.08
CA THR A 31 -4.69 7.18 5.79
C THR A 31 -4.74 5.83 6.47
N THR A 32 -4.48 4.77 5.71
CA THR A 32 -4.36 3.40 6.23
C THR A 32 -2.97 2.87 5.94
N LYS A 33 -2.27 2.44 6.98
CA LYS A 33 -1.02 1.69 6.83
C LYS A 33 -1.32 0.29 6.33
N ILE A 34 -1.02 0.00 5.07
CA ILE A 34 -1.30 -1.29 4.42
C ILE A 34 -0.15 -2.29 4.59
N VAL A 35 1.06 -1.81 4.87
CA VAL A 35 2.21 -2.64 5.22
C VAL A 35 2.89 -2.02 6.44
N ASP A 36 2.90 -2.77 7.54
CA ASP A 36 3.75 -2.50 8.71
C ASP A 36 4.92 -3.48 8.65
N VAL A 37 6.10 -2.98 8.25
CA VAL A 37 7.31 -3.77 8.03
C VAL A 37 7.80 -4.39 9.34
N SER A 38 7.64 -3.68 10.45
CA SER A 38 8.06 -4.15 11.77
C SER A 38 7.21 -5.32 12.28
N GLY A 39 5.98 -5.45 11.78
CA GLY A 39 5.06 -6.55 12.07
C GLY A 39 5.20 -7.77 11.15
N LEU A 40 6.04 -7.73 10.11
CA LEU A 40 6.20 -8.84 9.18
C LEU A 40 7.08 -9.97 9.74
N SER A 41 6.84 -11.20 9.28
CA SER A 41 7.67 -12.35 9.63
C SER A 41 9.15 -12.14 9.26
N THR A 42 10.05 -12.61 10.11
CA THR A 42 11.49 -12.64 9.82
C THR A 42 11.79 -13.64 8.71
N ASN A 43 12.92 -13.47 8.03
CA ASN A 43 13.40 -14.47 7.07
C ASN A 43 13.61 -15.82 7.78
N PRO A 44 12.96 -16.91 7.33
CA PRO A 44 13.04 -18.20 8.03
C PRO A 44 14.41 -18.88 7.92
N ALA A 45 15.25 -18.49 6.95
CA ALA A 45 16.58 -19.06 6.76
C ALA A 45 17.67 -18.27 7.50
N THR A 46 17.56 -16.94 7.58
CA THR A 46 18.60 -16.08 8.16
C THR A 46 18.23 -15.46 9.50
N GLY A 47 16.94 -15.48 9.88
CA GLY A 47 16.42 -14.80 11.07
C GLY A 47 16.38 -13.27 10.95
N ALA A 48 16.75 -12.70 9.79
CA ALA A 48 16.75 -11.26 9.60
C ALA A 48 15.32 -10.68 9.60
N ALA A 49 15.14 -9.55 10.29
CA ALA A 49 13.90 -8.79 10.24
C ALA A 49 13.74 -8.11 8.88
N CYS A 50 12.50 -8.00 8.40
CA CYS A 50 12.22 -7.24 7.19
C CYS A 50 12.56 -5.76 7.46
N SER A 51 13.31 -5.13 6.56
CA SER A 51 13.71 -3.74 6.67
C SER A 51 12.89 -2.83 5.75
N LYS A 52 12.53 -3.30 4.55
CA LYS A 52 11.73 -2.55 3.56
C LYS A 52 10.94 -3.50 2.66
N VAL A 53 9.98 -2.94 1.92
CA VAL A 53 9.30 -3.64 0.82
C VAL A 53 9.51 -2.91 -0.51
N ARG A 54 9.34 -3.64 -1.61
CA ARG A 54 9.25 -3.09 -2.97
C ARG A 54 7.93 -3.51 -3.60
N LEU A 55 7.24 -2.59 -4.26
CA LEU A 55 6.01 -2.93 -4.97
C LEU A 55 6.34 -3.67 -6.26
N VAL A 56 5.91 -4.91 -6.39
CA VAL A 56 6.15 -5.75 -7.58
C VAL A 56 4.94 -5.69 -8.51
N LYS A 57 3.74 -5.87 -7.97
CA LYS A 57 2.48 -5.77 -8.72
C LYS A 57 1.42 -5.08 -7.90
N VAL A 58 0.54 -4.34 -8.55
CA VAL A 58 -0.68 -3.82 -7.94
C VAL A 58 -1.84 -3.99 -8.90
N SER A 59 -2.96 -4.46 -8.39
CA SER A 59 -4.25 -4.48 -9.07
C SER A 59 -5.22 -3.64 -8.24
N CYS A 60 -5.96 -2.73 -8.87
CA CYS A 60 -6.91 -1.87 -8.18
C CYS A 60 -8.22 -1.72 -8.93
N ASN A 61 -9.28 -1.51 -8.15
CA ASN A 61 -10.58 -1.03 -8.59
C ASN A 61 -10.95 0.14 -7.69
N VAL A 62 -10.90 1.36 -8.21
CA VAL A 62 -11.15 2.60 -7.46
C VAL A 62 -12.31 3.35 -8.09
N SER A 63 -13.36 3.55 -7.31
CA SER A 63 -14.55 4.31 -7.69
C SER A 63 -14.65 5.54 -6.78
N VAL A 64 -14.18 6.68 -7.28
CA VAL A 64 -14.24 7.97 -6.60
C VAL A 64 -15.08 8.95 -7.42
N THR A 65 -15.82 9.82 -6.74
CA THR A 65 -16.72 10.80 -7.35
C THR A 65 -15.95 11.80 -8.22
N ALA A 66 -14.81 12.30 -7.73
CA ALA A 66 -13.93 13.20 -8.48
C ALA A 66 -12.57 12.52 -8.75
N PRO A 67 -12.07 12.51 -10.01
CA PRO A 67 -10.80 11.85 -10.31
C PRO A 67 -9.58 12.41 -9.58
N VAL A 68 -9.65 13.67 -9.11
CA VAL A 68 -8.60 14.32 -8.32
C VAL A 68 -8.44 13.72 -6.91
N ASP A 69 -9.47 12.99 -6.46
CA ASP A 69 -9.58 12.35 -5.15
C ASP A 69 -9.11 10.88 -5.19
N ALA A 70 -8.45 10.49 -6.27
CA ALA A 70 -7.86 9.17 -6.45
C ALA A 70 -7.02 8.73 -5.24
N LEU A 71 -7.08 7.43 -4.94
CA LEU A 71 -6.25 6.80 -3.92
C LEU A 71 -4.77 6.99 -4.22
N ARG A 72 -3.96 7.26 -3.18
CA ARG A 72 -2.52 7.44 -3.30
C ARG A 72 -1.78 6.45 -2.43
N MET A 73 -0.80 5.77 -2.99
CA MET A 73 0.13 4.94 -2.24
C MET A 73 1.37 5.75 -1.89
N GLN A 74 1.82 5.63 -0.65
CA GLN A 74 2.89 6.43 -0.08
C GLN A 74 3.90 5.57 0.66
N TRP A 75 5.16 5.93 0.52
CA TRP A 75 6.22 5.45 1.38
C TRP A 75 6.22 6.28 2.66
N ASP A 76 6.16 5.60 3.81
CA ASP A 76 6.13 6.25 5.12
C ASP A 76 7.52 6.79 5.50
N ALA A 77 7.58 8.08 5.82
CA ALA A 77 8.79 8.83 6.18
C ALA A 77 8.42 10.09 7.01
N ASP A 78 9.38 10.94 7.36
CA ASP A 78 9.07 12.22 8.03
C ASP A 78 8.12 13.09 7.15
N THR A 79 8.27 12.96 5.84
CA THR A 79 7.32 13.46 4.84
C THR A 79 7.04 12.34 3.85
N ASP A 80 5.83 11.80 3.92
CA ASP A 80 5.40 10.69 3.10
C ASP A 80 5.56 10.97 1.60
N VAL A 81 6.09 9.98 0.87
CA VAL A 81 6.40 10.11 -0.55
C VAL A 81 5.39 9.34 -1.37
N VAL A 82 4.54 10.06 -2.11
CA VAL A 82 3.60 9.44 -3.07
C VAL A 82 4.39 8.81 -4.21
N PHE A 83 4.20 7.51 -4.43
CA PHE A 83 4.85 6.78 -5.52
C PHE A 83 3.88 6.21 -6.55
N GLN A 84 2.58 6.11 -6.22
CA GLN A 84 1.54 5.64 -7.13
C GLN A 84 0.21 6.33 -6.85
N THR A 85 -0.51 6.71 -7.90
CA THR A 85 -1.91 7.13 -7.83
C THR A 85 -2.79 6.06 -8.49
N LEU A 86 -3.93 5.75 -7.87
CA LEU A 86 -4.85 4.69 -8.27
C LEU A 86 -6.24 5.29 -8.52
N ASN A 87 -6.72 5.21 -9.77
CA ASN A 87 -8.01 5.72 -10.22
C ASN A 87 -8.62 4.74 -11.22
N GLY A 88 -9.87 4.32 -11.02
CA GLY A 88 -10.52 3.34 -11.88
C GLY A 88 -9.97 1.92 -11.72
N GLU A 89 -10.13 1.12 -12.77
CA GLU A 89 -9.68 -0.28 -12.82
C GLU A 89 -8.34 -0.38 -13.53
N MET A 90 -7.30 -0.78 -12.80
CA MET A 90 -5.93 -0.83 -13.33
C MET A 90 -5.13 -1.98 -12.75
N GLU A 91 -4.14 -2.42 -13.53
CA GLU A 91 -3.11 -3.35 -13.09
C GLU A 91 -1.74 -2.85 -13.54
N TYR A 92 -0.76 -2.88 -12.64
CA TYR A 92 0.63 -2.54 -12.92
C TYR A 92 1.54 -3.70 -12.51
N ASP A 93 2.47 -4.06 -13.41
CA ASP A 93 3.50 -5.07 -13.15
C ASP A 93 4.89 -4.42 -13.31
N TYR A 94 5.60 -4.31 -12.19
CA TYR A 94 6.95 -3.75 -12.08
C TYR A 94 8.02 -4.84 -11.88
N SER A 95 7.66 -6.11 -12.03
CA SER A 95 8.57 -7.23 -11.77
C SER A 95 9.81 -7.22 -12.67
N SER A 96 9.67 -6.78 -13.93
CA SER A 96 10.78 -6.65 -14.89
C SER A 96 11.85 -5.64 -14.46
N PHE A 97 11.50 -4.66 -13.64
CA PHE A 97 12.42 -3.64 -13.12
C PHE A 97 12.90 -3.93 -11.68
N GLY A 98 12.51 -5.08 -11.12
CA GLY A 98 12.83 -5.44 -9.73
C GLY A 98 11.95 -4.75 -8.68
N GLY A 99 10.79 -4.22 -9.10
CA GLY A 99 9.81 -3.53 -8.26
C GLY A 99 10.12 -2.05 -8.02
N LEU A 100 9.08 -1.27 -7.69
CA LEU A 100 9.23 0.11 -7.23
C LEU A 100 9.85 0.13 -5.84
N LYS A 101 10.90 0.93 -5.69
CA LYS A 101 11.70 1.02 -4.47
C LYS A 101 11.30 2.26 -3.69
N ASN A 102 11.43 2.17 -2.37
CA ASN A 102 11.42 3.35 -1.52
C ASN A 102 12.54 4.32 -1.95
N THR A 103 12.28 5.62 -1.85
CA THR A 103 13.23 6.67 -2.22
C THR A 103 14.32 6.91 -1.16
N ASP A 104 14.22 6.22 -0.02
CA ASP A 104 15.12 6.38 1.13
C ASP A 104 15.12 7.83 1.65
N ALA A 105 13.94 8.45 1.66
CA ALA A 105 13.72 9.76 2.24
C ALA A 105 14.10 9.79 3.74
N THR A 106 14.35 10.99 4.27
CA THR A 106 14.65 11.17 5.69
C THR A 106 13.51 10.64 6.56
N GLY A 107 13.85 9.86 7.59
CA GLY A 107 12.87 9.24 8.48
C GLY A 107 12.16 8.00 7.93
N VAL A 108 12.61 7.42 6.80
CA VAL A 108 11.99 6.23 6.21
C VAL A 108 11.86 5.08 7.21
N THR A 109 10.64 4.55 7.35
CA THR A 109 10.34 3.40 8.21
C THR A 109 10.33 2.08 7.43
N GLY A 110 10.10 2.16 6.11
CA GLY A 110 9.86 1.00 5.24
C GLY A 110 8.37 0.66 5.08
N ASP A 111 7.51 1.25 5.91
CA ASP A 111 6.06 1.05 5.88
C ASP A 111 5.43 1.66 4.62
N VAL A 112 4.21 1.22 4.34
CA VAL A 112 3.44 1.69 3.18
C VAL A 112 2.06 2.09 3.60
N ASN A 113 1.67 3.30 3.20
CA ASN A 113 0.37 3.89 3.45
C ASN A 113 -0.44 3.96 2.16
N ILE A 114 -1.76 3.80 2.29
CA ILE A 114 -2.73 4.23 1.29
C ILE A 114 -3.52 5.41 1.87
N VAL A 115 -3.63 6.48 1.09
CA VAL A 115 -4.34 7.69 1.46
C VAL A 115 -5.51 7.92 0.50
N LEU A 116 -6.66 8.21 1.09
CA LEU A 116 -7.84 8.75 0.42
C LEU A 116 -7.88 10.26 0.78
N PRO A 117 -7.31 11.13 -0.08
CA PRO A 117 -6.99 12.52 0.30
C PRO A 117 -8.23 13.40 0.46
N ALA A 118 -9.29 13.06 -0.26
CA ALA A 118 -10.63 13.56 -0.15
C ALA A 118 -11.57 12.47 -0.67
N CYS A 119 -12.84 12.53 -0.31
CA CYS A 119 -13.82 11.54 -0.72
C CYS A 119 -15.25 12.04 -0.46
N THR A 120 -16.18 11.43 -1.17
CA THR A 120 -17.63 11.51 -0.93
C THR A 120 -18.11 10.20 -0.33
N ASP A 121 -19.26 10.22 0.35
CA ASP A 121 -19.91 9.02 0.86
C ASP A 121 -20.14 7.99 -0.26
N GLY A 122 -19.71 6.76 -0.03
CA GLY A 122 -19.77 5.67 -1.00
C GLY A 122 -18.57 5.58 -1.95
N ASP A 123 -17.65 6.54 -1.95
CA ASP A 123 -16.38 6.40 -2.66
C ASP A 123 -15.63 5.18 -2.10
N SER A 124 -15.09 4.35 -2.98
CA SER A 124 -14.52 3.07 -2.59
C SER A 124 -13.27 2.72 -3.39
N GLY A 125 -12.46 1.86 -2.80
CA GLY A 125 -11.27 1.34 -3.45
C GLY A 125 -10.94 -0.04 -2.96
N THR A 126 -10.60 -0.92 -3.89
CA THR A 126 -10.01 -2.24 -3.62
C THR A 126 -8.63 -2.27 -4.25
N VAL A 127 -7.63 -2.66 -3.47
CA VAL A 127 -6.23 -2.71 -3.91
C VAL A 127 -5.61 -4.01 -3.43
N VAL A 128 -5.07 -4.78 -4.36
CA VAL A 128 -4.27 -5.97 -4.06
C VAL A 128 -2.85 -5.72 -4.53
N CYS A 129 -1.89 -5.89 -3.63
CA CYS A 129 -0.48 -5.66 -3.93
C CYS A 129 0.34 -6.91 -3.69
N GLU A 130 1.28 -7.17 -4.59
CA GLU A 130 2.38 -8.10 -4.39
C GLU A 130 3.67 -7.32 -4.12
N TRP A 131 4.33 -7.66 -3.03
CA TRP A 131 5.53 -7.00 -2.54
C TRP A 131 6.71 -7.96 -2.48
N LEU A 132 7.92 -7.42 -2.65
CA LEU A 132 9.17 -8.10 -2.35
C LEU A 132 9.72 -7.58 -1.02
N LYS A 133 9.93 -8.48 -0.05
CA LYS A 133 10.56 -8.19 1.24
C LYS A 133 12.07 -8.06 1.08
N ILE A 134 12.61 -7.00 1.66
CA ILE A 134 14.04 -6.71 1.76
C ILE A 134 14.42 -6.88 3.22
N TYR A 135 15.55 -7.57 3.44
CA TYR A 135 16.13 -7.83 4.75
C TYR A 135 17.42 -7.04 4.85
#